data_AF-A0A350M1E3-F1
#
_entry.id   AF-A0A350M1E3-F1
#
_cell.length_a   1.000
_cell.length_b   1.000
_cell.length_c   1.000
_cell.angle_alpha   90.00
_cell.angle_beta   90.00
_cell.angle_gamma   90.00
#
_symmetry.space_group_name_H-M   'P 1'
#
loop_
_entity.id
_entity.type
_entity.pdbx_description
1 polymer ?
#
loop_
_entity_poly.entity_id
_entity_poly.type
_entity_poly.pdbx_seq_one_letter_code
_entity_poly.pdbx_strand_id
1 'polypeptide(L)'
;MKDYRFFLILIPCFFLIGIFGCKKEEKKPLAIKKEKINKPPQKTAEPAKKFQVPLDLKKSPPKTPPLVPTETPRLTSPTTPSLVPPVTPPLVSTETPRLTSPTTPSLVPPVTPPLVSTETPTETEEIHIPEAAVTTESPALQKGFVTNVFIDTDIREAINELSTQAGVKVIMDDTVRGLVNIEVIDIPFEEALDQIMLQTGYTYKEYKDYYLIGIPDPKNPTFKYLSTTEKIKLNYIKADKIKKLLPEDLSSCIYVEEGYNTLIVTAPSSLIELIKERIKKIDVKPHRIVIKVLVTEILEKKRKALGVKWMWDGRTIPKAKAELSNILQNISVNVDKNTIAEIWSLAEKGEAKIKANPHISTLEGSPASLSISEEEYYLNPVTIYHARSLLESIKTGIILKVTPYTTEEKEILLSLEPEISDVVEIGREGLPIVSRRSLKTTLVVKNGETIAIGGLLQERKEKKTRGIPGISRVPLLGKLFSHSTTKTYQTELVVFITSYIEE
;
A
#
# COMPACT_ATOMS: atom_id res chain seq x y z
N MET A 1 40.98 -33.81 38.14
CA MET A 1 41.62 -35.11 38.40
C MET A 1 40.51 -36.15 38.53
N LYS A 2 40.24 -36.93 37.45
CA LYS A 2 39.45 -38.19 37.37
C LYS A 2 37.98 -38.15 37.83
N ASP A 3 37.04 -38.95 37.35
CA ASP A 3 36.72 -39.57 36.06
C ASP A 3 35.35 -40.24 36.28
N TYR A 4 34.47 -40.18 35.28
CA TYR A 4 33.36 -41.08 34.92
C TYR A 4 32.46 -41.76 35.97
N ARG A 5 31.13 -41.66 35.75
CA ARG A 5 30.29 -42.82 35.38
C ARG A 5 28.91 -42.45 34.82
N PHE A 6 28.67 -42.98 33.63
CA PHE A 6 27.43 -43.03 32.85
C PHE A 6 26.29 -43.77 33.57
N PHE A 7 25.04 -43.33 33.39
CA PHE A 7 23.86 -44.19 33.53
C PHE A 7 22.95 -44.03 32.31
N LEU A 8 22.78 -45.16 31.62
CA LEU A 8 22.01 -45.40 30.40
C LEU A 8 20.53 -45.63 30.79
N ILE A 9 19.56 -44.98 30.14
CA ILE A 9 18.14 -45.32 30.26
C ILE A 9 17.64 -45.89 28.92
N LEU A 10 17.14 -47.11 29.00
CA LEU A 10 16.65 -47.99 27.94
C LEU A 10 15.32 -47.53 27.35
N ILE A 11 15.22 -47.58 26.01
CA ILE A 11 13.99 -47.56 25.21
C ILE A 11 13.67 -49.00 24.80
N PRO A 12 12.45 -49.54 24.99
CA PRO A 12 12.08 -50.79 24.37
C PRO A 12 11.37 -50.55 23.03
N CYS A 13 12.01 -51.06 21.98
CA CYS A 13 11.46 -51.32 20.65
C CYS A 13 10.70 -52.65 20.70
N PHE A 14 9.44 -52.72 20.27
CA PHE A 14 8.75 -53.99 20.02
C PHE A 14 8.54 -54.18 18.51
N PHE A 15 9.32 -55.12 17.99
CA PHE A 15 9.20 -55.73 16.67
C PHE A 15 8.14 -56.84 16.73
N LEU A 16 7.28 -56.93 15.71
CA LEU A 16 6.56 -58.16 15.38
C LEU A 16 6.53 -58.28 13.85
N ILE A 17 7.43 -59.13 13.34
CA ILE A 17 7.50 -59.65 11.96
C ILE A 17 6.61 -60.89 11.87
N GLY A 18 5.91 -61.09 10.75
CA GLY A 18 5.48 -62.44 10.38
C GLY A 18 4.37 -62.61 9.33
N ILE A 19 4.64 -62.26 8.07
CA ILE A 19 4.41 -63.07 6.84
C ILE A 19 2.99 -63.65 6.58
N PHE A 20 2.37 -63.28 5.43
CA PHE A 20 1.95 -64.21 4.36
C PHE A 20 1.28 -63.48 3.18
N GLY A 21 1.72 -63.80 1.94
CA GLY A 21 0.80 -63.99 0.81
C GLY A 21 0.56 -62.84 -0.17
N CYS A 22 1.46 -62.68 -1.13
CA CYS A 22 1.24 -61.94 -2.38
C CYS A 22 0.22 -62.69 -3.27
N LYS A 23 -0.88 -62.03 -3.68
CA LYS A 23 -1.73 -62.51 -4.78
C LYS A 23 -2.16 -61.34 -5.66
N LYS A 24 -1.77 -61.46 -6.92
CA LYS A 24 -1.99 -60.59 -8.08
C LYS A 24 -3.48 -60.65 -8.45
N GLU A 25 -4.19 -59.52 -8.45
CA GLU A 25 -5.56 -59.45 -8.96
C GLU A 25 -5.64 -58.63 -10.25
N GLU A 26 -6.26 -59.27 -11.25
CA GLU A 26 -6.44 -58.84 -12.62
C GLU A 26 -7.49 -57.75 -12.74
N LYS A 27 -7.27 -56.83 -13.68
CA LYS A 27 -8.27 -55.87 -14.16
C LYS A 27 -9.38 -56.62 -14.90
N LYS A 28 -10.63 -56.43 -14.47
CA LYS A 28 -11.84 -56.76 -15.24
C LYS A 28 -12.80 -55.55 -15.24
N PRO A 29 -13.42 -55.19 -16.39
CA PRO A 29 -14.12 -53.92 -16.53
C PRO A 29 -15.52 -54.00 -15.91
N LEU A 30 -15.91 -52.94 -15.19
CA LEU A 30 -17.24 -52.83 -14.61
C LEU A 30 -18.23 -52.28 -15.64
N ALA A 31 -19.31 -53.05 -15.84
CA ALA A 31 -20.39 -52.78 -16.77
C ALA A 31 -21.20 -51.53 -16.39
N ILE A 32 -21.58 -50.79 -17.44
CA ILE A 32 -22.46 -49.62 -17.40
C ILE A 32 -23.88 -50.09 -17.03
N LYS A 33 -24.37 -49.66 -15.86
CA LYS A 33 -25.79 -49.73 -15.48
C LYS A 33 -26.39 -48.35 -15.72
N LYS A 34 -27.30 -48.24 -16.69
CA LYS A 34 -28.06 -47.01 -16.97
C LYS A 34 -28.98 -46.72 -15.77
N GLU A 35 -28.65 -45.71 -14.99
CA GLU A 35 -29.51 -45.19 -13.93
C GLU A 35 -30.23 -43.92 -14.38
N LYS A 36 -31.55 -43.90 -14.16
CA LYS A 36 -32.48 -42.88 -14.63
C LYS A 36 -32.17 -41.53 -13.98
N ILE A 37 -32.03 -40.49 -14.81
CA ILE A 37 -31.98 -39.09 -14.40
C ILE A 37 -33.34 -38.72 -13.78
N ASN A 38 -33.39 -38.53 -12.45
CA ASN A 38 -34.53 -37.91 -11.78
C ASN A 38 -34.46 -36.39 -11.93
N LYS A 39 -35.47 -35.84 -12.59
CA LYS A 39 -35.74 -34.41 -12.76
C LYS A 39 -36.07 -33.79 -11.38
N PRO A 40 -35.63 -32.55 -11.06
CA PRO A 40 -35.97 -31.90 -9.79
C PRO A 40 -37.49 -31.60 -9.71
N PRO A 41 -38.10 -31.63 -8.51
CA PRO A 41 -39.54 -31.47 -8.36
C PRO A 41 -39.98 -30.03 -8.66
N GLN A 42 -40.93 -29.90 -9.58
CA GLN A 42 -41.71 -28.67 -9.78
C GLN A 42 -42.61 -28.43 -8.56
N LYS A 43 -42.46 -27.27 -7.91
CA LYS A 43 -43.42 -26.78 -6.92
C LYS A 43 -44.65 -26.23 -7.65
N THR A 44 -45.76 -26.94 -7.55
CA THR A 44 -47.10 -26.45 -7.89
C THR A 44 -47.53 -25.38 -6.88
N ALA A 45 -47.97 -24.23 -7.38
CA ALA A 45 -48.54 -23.17 -6.56
C ALA A 45 -49.94 -23.58 -6.06
N GLU A 46 -50.18 -23.43 -4.75
CA GLU A 46 -51.47 -23.62 -4.09
C GLU A 46 -52.20 -22.26 -4.01
N PRO A 47 -53.52 -22.17 -4.31
CA PRO A 47 -54.23 -20.90 -4.35
C PRO A 47 -54.52 -20.34 -2.95
N ALA A 48 -54.35 -19.02 -2.83
CA ALA A 48 -54.48 -18.26 -1.59
C ALA A 48 -55.87 -18.38 -0.92
N LYS A 49 -55.87 -18.74 0.37
CA LYS A 49 -57.04 -18.64 1.26
C LYS A 49 -57.23 -17.18 1.70
N LYS A 50 -58.37 -16.57 1.35
CA LYS A 50 -58.80 -15.25 1.87
C LYS A 50 -58.97 -15.32 3.40
N PHE A 51 -58.27 -14.46 4.12
CA PHE A 51 -58.49 -14.21 5.55
C PHE A 51 -59.22 -12.86 5.70
N GLN A 52 -60.42 -12.88 6.28
CA GLN A 52 -61.17 -11.70 6.68
C GLN A 52 -60.98 -11.48 8.18
N VAL A 53 -60.55 -10.28 8.58
CA VAL A 53 -60.43 -9.87 9.98
C VAL A 53 -61.58 -8.89 10.28
N PRO A 54 -62.35 -9.06 11.37
CA PRO A 54 -63.38 -8.09 11.74
C PRO A 54 -62.74 -6.84 12.36
N LEU A 55 -63.06 -5.66 11.83
CA LEU A 55 -62.73 -4.36 12.42
C LEU A 55 -63.67 -4.08 13.60
N ASP A 56 -63.13 -3.94 14.81
CA ASP A 56 -63.89 -3.48 15.98
C ASP A 56 -63.82 -1.94 16.08
N LEU A 57 -64.87 -1.28 15.61
CA LEU A 57 -65.02 0.18 15.53
C LEU A 57 -65.58 0.79 16.84
N LYS A 58 -64.89 0.61 17.97
CA LYS A 58 -65.21 1.36 19.21
C LYS A 58 -63.96 1.66 20.05
N LYS A 59 -63.16 2.64 19.62
CA LYS A 59 -62.34 3.49 20.51
C LYS A 59 -61.79 4.69 19.73
N SER A 60 -62.21 5.88 20.12
CA SER A 60 -61.67 7.15 19.63
C SER A 60 -60.28 7.42 20.23
N PRO A 61 -59.30 7.87 19.43
CA PRO A 61 -57.98 8.27 19.94
C PRO A 61 -58.00 9.68 20.58
N PRO A 62 -57.07 9.99 21.51
CA PRO A 62 -56.99 11.27 22.19
C PRO A 62 -56.47 12.40 21.28
N LYS A 63 -56.89 13.65 21.56
CA LYS A 63 -56.48 14.87 20.84
C LYS A 63 -55.04 15.28 21.18
N THR A 64 -54.22 15.55 20.17
CA THR A 64 -52.85 16.08 20.27
C THR A 64 -52.83 17.61 20.08
N PRO A 65 -51.94 18.38 20.76
CA PRO A 65 -51.88 19.85 20.65
C PRO A 65 -51.25 20.32 19.32
N PRO A 66 -51.46 21.58 18.90
CA PRO A 66 -50.97 22.08 17.61
C PRO A 66 -49.47 22.44 17.65
N LEU A 67 -48.78 22.19 16.54
CA LEU A 67 -47.36 22.52 16.34
C LEU A 67 -47.21 23.89 15.65
N VAL A 68 -46.20 24.65 16.08
CA VAL A 68 -45.78 25.95 15.51
C VAL A 68 -44.89 25.70 14.28
N PRO A 69 -45.04 26.43 13.16
CA PRO A 69 -44.21 26.21 11.97
C PRO A 69 -42.88 26.96 12.06
N THR A 70 -41.78 26.27 11.73
CA THR A 70 -40.47 26.88 11.43
C THR A 70 -40.22 26.71 9.94
N GLU A 71 -40.07 27.83 9.21
CA GLU A 71 -39.77 27.82 7.78
C GLU A 71 -38.32 27.41 7.50
N THR A 72 -38.12 26.60 6.47
CA THR A 72 -36.79 26.23 5.93
C THR A 72 -36.57 26.97 4.61
N PRO A 73 -35.42 27.64 4.38
CA PRO A 73 -35.20 28.45 3.19
C PRO A 73 -34.95 27.59 1.94
N ARG A 74 -35.47 28.07 0.81
CA ARG A 74 -35.45 27.42 -0.50
C ARG A 74 -34.24 27.89 -1.32
N LEU A 75 -33.45 26.96 -1.84
CA LEU A 75 -32.35 27.24 -2.77
C LEU A 75 -32.87 27.52 -4.19
N THR A 76 -32.41 28.63 -4.78
CA THR A 76 -32.72 29.07 -6.15
C THR A 76 -31.66 28.59 -7.16
N SER A 77 -32.17 28.08 -8.29
CA SER A 77 -31.54 27.82 -9.61
C SER A 77 -30.44 26.75 -9.76
N PRO A 78 -30.63 25.77 -10.68
CA PRO A 78 -29.54 25.08 -11.36
C PRO A 78 -29.34 25.68 -12.77
N THR A 79 -28.15 26.20 -13.06
CA THR A 79 -27.71 26.48 -14.43
C THR A 79 -26.66 25.44 -14.79
N THR A 80 -27.02 24.49 -15.65
CA THR A 80 -26.11 23.52 -16.24
C THR A 80 -25.43 24.14 -17.47
N PRO A 81 -24.10 24.24 -17.54
CA PRO A 81 -23.43 24.66 -18.78
C PRO A 81 -23.36 23.50 -19.78
N SER A 82 -23.71 23.78 -21.02
CA SER A 82 -23.68 22.87 -22.16
C SER A 82 -22.26 22.76 -22.73
N LEU A 83 -21.78 21.53 -22.97
CA LEU A 83 -20.46 21.26 -23.56
C LEU A 83 -20.51 21.40 -25.09
N VAL A 84 -19.58 22.17 -25.66
CA VAL A 84 -19.38 22.31 -27.12
C VAL A 84 -18.54 21.13 -27.63
N PRO A 85 -18.91 20.46 -28.75
CA PRO A 85 -18.09 19.39 -29.31
C PRO A 85 -16.81 19.91 -29.98
N PRO A 86 -15.70 19.15 -29.97
CA PRO A 86 -14.44 19.56 -30.55
C PRO A 86 -14.47 19.58 -32.08
N VAL A 87 -13.86 20.61 -32.67
CA VAL A 87 -13.63 20.75 -34.11
C VAL A 87 -12.31 20.06 -34.48
N THR A 88 -12.37 19.08 -35.38
CA THR A 88 -11.19 18.37 -35.91
C THR A 88 -10.57 19.17 -37.08
N PRO A 89 -9.27 19.51 -37.05
CA PRO A 89 -8.59 20.12 -38.19
C PRO A 89 -8.30 19.08 -39.31
N PRO A 90 -8.23 19.49 -40.59
CA PRO A 90 -8.01 18.58 -41.71
C PRO A 90 -6.56 18.07 -41.77
N LEU A 91 -6.41 16.81 -42.19
CA LEU A 91 -5.13 16.12 -42.42
C LEU A 91 -4.38 16.75 -43.60
N VAL A 92 -3.16 17.23 -43.35
CA VAL A 92 -2.19 17.62 -44.39
C VAL A 92 -1.43 16.39 -44.85
N SER A 93 -1.58 16.03 -46.12
CA SER A 93 -0.79 15.01 -46.82
C SER A 93 0.63 15.54 -47.04
N THR A 94 1.63 14.91 -46.44
CA THR A 94 3.04 15.10 -46.80
C THR A 94 3.55 13.86 -47.51
N GLU A 95 3.89 14.02 -48.79
CA GLU A 95 4.48 12.98 -49.61
C GLU A 95 5.86 12.57 -49.05
N THR A 96 6.13 11.27 -49.08
CA THR A 96 7.41 10.66 -48.72
C THR A 96 8.40 10.80 -49.88
N PRO A 97 9.62 11.34 -49.70
CA PRO A 97 10.61 11.33 -50.76
C PRO A 97 11.19 9.92 -50.95
N ARG A 98 11.17 9.46 -52.20
CA ARG A 98 11.68 8.17 -52.67
C ARG A 98 13.21 8.25 -52.80
N LEU A 99 13.96 7.43 -52.06
CA LEU A 99 15.40 7.27 -52.23
C LEU A 99 15.68 6.39 -53.47
N THR A 100 16.48 6.92 -54.39
CA THR A 100 16.99 6.21 -55.57
C THR A 100 18.36 5.59 -55.27
N SER A 101 18.52 4.33 -55.69
CA SER A 101 19.74 3.52 -55.86
C SER A 101 20.46 2.93 -54.63
N PRO A 102 20.72 1.60 -54.61
CA PRO A 102 21.73 1.00 -53.76
C PRO A 102 23.06 0.86 -54.54
N THR A 103 24.17 1.30 -53.98
CA THR A 103 25.50 0.87 -54.42
C THR A 103 26.30 0.44 -53.21
N THR A 104 26.46 -0.86 -53.08
CA THR A 104 27.31 -1.54 -52.09
C THR A 104 28.78 -1.35 -52.45
N PRO A 105 29.65 -0.84 -51.56
CA PRO A 105 31.09 -0.99 -51.71
C PRO A 105 31.53 -2.34 -51.13
N SER A 106 32.28 -3.09 -51.93
CA SER A 106 32.88 -4.39 -51.59
C SER A 106 34.09 -4.21 -50.66
N LEU A 107 34.25 -5.12 -49.70
CA LEU A 107 35.35 -5.18 -48.74
C LEU A 107 36.65 -5.69 -49.41
N VAL A 108 37.77 -5.03 -49.14
CA VAL A 108 39.13 -5.51 -49.49
C VAL A 108 39.78 -6.12 -48.24
N PRO A 109 40.44 -7.29 -48.32
CA PRO A 109 41.05 -7.95 -47.16
C PRO A 109 42.37 -7.28 -46.71
N PRO A 110 42.81 -7.49 -45.45
CA PRO A 110 43.98 -6.84 -44.88
C PRO A 110 45.29 -7.50 -45.37
N VAL A 111 46.28 -6.66 -45.71
CA VAL A 111 47.66 -7.09 -45.98
C VAL A 111 48.53 -6.72 -44.79
N THR A 112 49.19 -7.73 -44.22
CA THR A 112 50.17 -7.64 -43.13
C THR A 112 51.49 -7.05 -43.63
N PRO A 113 52.12 -6.09 -42.92
CA PRO A 113 53.48 -5.65 -43.25
C PRO A 113 54.55 -6.61 -42.67
N PRO A 114 55.72 -6.76 -43.33
CA PRO A 114 56.79 -7.63 -42.86
C PRO A 114 57.67 -6.95 -41.79
N LEU A 115 58.28 -7.79 -40.95
CA LEU A 115 59.33 -7.46 -39.98
C LEU A 115 60.61 -7.00 -40.70
N VAL A 116 61.15 -5.86 -40.26
CA VAL A 116 62.52 -5.44 -40.55
C VAL A 116 63.29 -5.46 -39.23
N SER A 117 64.26 -6.36 -39.15
CA SER A 117 65.31 -6.40 -38.14
C SER A 117 66.55 -5.71 -38.70
N THR A 118 66.96 -4.60 -38.07
CA THR A 118 68.18 -3.87 -38.41
C THR A 118 69.22 -4.07 -37.31
N GLU A 119 70.45 -4.29 -37.76
CA GLU A 119 71.60 -4.77 -37.01
C GLU A 119 72.20 -3.76 -36.03
N THR A 120 72.86 -4.36 -35.04
CA THR A 120 73.86 -3.87 -34.08
C THR A 120 74.90 -2.90 -34.63
N PRO A 121 75.35 -1.94 -33.82
CA PRO A 121 76.79 -1.87 -33.48
C PRO A 121 76.98 -1.77 -31.96
N THR A 122 77.73 -2.69 -31.35
CA THR A 122 79.18 -2.61 -31.09
C THR A 122 79.54 -1.53 -30.08
N GLU A 123 79.60 -2.04 -28.86
CA GLU A 123 80.28 -1.60 -27.65
C GLU A 123 81.69 -1.01 -27.87
N THR A 124 81.98 0.08 -27.15
CA THR A 124 83.33 0.44 -26.72
C THR A 124 83.21 1.07 -25.34
N GLU A 125 83.82 0.41 -24.36
CA GLU A 125 84.01 0.84 -22.98
C GLU A 125 84.83 2.15 -22.90
N GLU A 126 84.52 3.04 -21.96
CA GLU A 126 85.37 3.23 -20.77
C GLU A 126 84.77 4.24 -19.77
N ILE A 127 85.19 4.06 -18.53
CA ILE A 127 84.61 4.52 -17.27
C ILE A 127 85.13 5.92 -16.88
N HIS A 128 84.24 6.82 -16.46
CA HIS A 128 84.57 7.87 -15.51
C HIS A 128 83.45 8.10 -14.48
N ILE A 129 83.85 8.05 -13.20
CA ILE A 129 83.07 8.20 -11.97
C ILE A 129 82.74 9.69 -11.72
N PRO A 130 81.64 10.03 -11.03
CA PRO A 130 80.86 11.24 -11.28
C PRO A 130 81.29 12.43 -10.42
N GLU A 131 81.03 13.64 -10.90
CA GLU A 131 81.04 14.86 -10.10
C GLU A 131 79.68 15.57 -10.23
N ALA A 132 79.14 15.95 -9.08
CA ALA A 132 77.75 16.30 -8.85
C ALA A 132 77.27 17.53 -9.64
N ALA A 133 76.06 17.46 -10.20
CA ALA A 133 75.23 18.63 -10.47
C ALA A 133 73.75 18.24 -10.66
N VAL A 134 72.94 18.53 -9.64
CA VAL A 134 71.54 18.99 -9.69
C VAL A 134 70.74 18.54 -10.91
N THR A 135 69.99 17.44 -10.76
CA THR A 135 68.87 17.14 -11.66
C THR A 135 67.65 17.93 -11.18
N THR A 136 67.45 19.13 -11.75
CA THR A 136 66.09 19.62 -11.93
C THR A 136 65.46 18.80 -13.05
N GLU A 137 64.98 17.61 -12.72
CA GLU A 137 64.03 16.88 -13.57
C GLU A 137 62.73 17.69 -13.56
N SER A 138 62.58 18.54 -14.59
CA SER A 138 61.26 19.03 -15.00
C SER A 138 60.42 17.79 -15.32
N PRO A 139 59.28 17.56 -14.63
CA PRO A 139 58.44 16.42 -14.95
C PRO A 139 57.99 16.56 -16.39
N ALA A 140 58.22 15.52 -17.20
CA ALA A 140 57.65 15.43 -18.53
C ALA A 140 56.12 15.55 -18.38
N LEU A 141 55.53 16.56 -19.02
CA LEU A 141 54.08 16.75 -19.07
C LEU A 141 53.42 15.44 -19.51
N GLN A 142 52.83 14.71 -18.57
CA GLN A 142 51.94 13.61 -18.90
C GLN A 142 50.71 14.24 -19.53
N LYS A 143 50.53 14.00 -20.83
CA LYS A 143 49.48 14.61 -21.64
C LYS A 143 48.11 14.26 -21.03
N GLY A 144 47.36 15.27 -20.58
CA GLY A 144 46.05 15.12 -19.94
C GLY A 144 46.04 15.21 -18.41
N PHE A 145 47.21 15.10 -17.75
CA PHE A 145 47.33 15.37 -16.32
C PHE A 145 47.77 16.81 -16.10
N VAL A 146 47.28 17.39 -15.00
CA VAL A 146 47.52 18.79 -14.66
C VAL A 146 48.07 18.91 -13.25
N THR A 147 48.91 19.91 -13.04
CA THR A 147 49.51 20.22 -11.74
C THR A 147 49.71 21.72 -11.64
N ASN A 148 48.98 22.37 -10.74
CA ASN A 148 49.07 23.81 -10.51
C ASN A 148 48.45 24.17 -9.13
N VAL A 149 48.81 25.35 -8.61
CA VAL A 149 48.26 25.91 -7.38
C VAL A 149 47.73 27.29 -7.68
N PHE A 150 46.42 27.46 -7.52
CA PHE A 150 45.72 28.73 -7.72
C PHE A 150 45.29 29.29 -6.38
N ILE A 151 45.68 30.53 -6.12
CA ILE A 151 45.30 31.28 -4.92
C ILE A 151 44.76 32.63 -5.39
N ASP A 152 43.51 32.91 -5.07
CA ASP A 152 42.76 34.11 -5.47
C ASP A 152 42.90 34.42 -6.97
N THR A 153 42.93 33.39 -7.81
CA THR A 153 43.11 33.49 -9.26
C THR A 153 41.75 33.58 -9.96
N ASP A 154 41.64 34.36 -11.04
CA ASP A 154 40.41 34.40 -11.84
C ASP A 154 40.13 33.00 -12.43
N ILE A 155 38.89 32.54 -12.30
CA ILE A 155 38.50 31.20 -12.77
C ILE A 155 38.83 30.97 -14.26
N ARG A 156 38.70 32.00 -15.10
CA ARG A 156 38.99 31.87 -16.54
C ARG A 156 40.47 31.68 -16.78
N GLU A 157 41.31 32.39 -16.02
CA GLU A 157 42.76 32.26 -16.06
C GLU A 157 43.17 30.85 -15.62
N ALA A 158 42.70 30.41 -14.45
CA ALA A 158 42.99 29.07 -13.93
C ALA A 158 42.60 27.95 -14.92
N ILE A 159 41.39 28.01 -15.48
CA ILE A 159 40.93 27.02 -16.46
C ILE A 159 41.75 27.09 -17.76
N ASN A 160 42.11 28.28 -18.25
CA ASN A 160 42.93 28.41 -19.45
C ASN A 160 44.35 27.86 -19.26
N GLU A 161 44.94 28.04 -18.08
CA GLU A 161 46.24 27.45 -17.74
C GLU A 161 46.19 25.93 -17.72
N LEU A 162 45.20 25.36 -17.01
CA LEU A 162 44.99 23.91 -16.95
C LEU A 162 44.68 23.32 -18.34
N SER A 163 43.87 24.02 -19.13
CA SER A 163 43.53 23.66 -20.52
C SER A 163 44.78 23.62 -21.40
N THR A 164 45.67 24.59 -21.25
CA THR A 164 46.93 24.69 -22.00
C THR A 164 47.89 23.56 -21.61
N GLN A 165 47.99 23.25 -20.32
CA GLN A 165 48.80 22.14 -19.79
C GLN A 165 48.28 20.79 -20.30
N ALA A 166 46.97 20.55 -20.21
CA ALA A 166 46.35 19.30 -20.67
C ALA A 166 46.31 19.17 -22.20
N GLY A 167 46.48 20.26 -22.94
CA GLY A 167 46.38 20.28 -24.41
C GLY A 167 44.95 20.09 -24.92
N VAL A 168 43.96 20.49 -24.12
CA VAL A 168 42.53 20.44 -24.43
C VAL A 168 42.03 21.84 -24.77
N LYS A 169 40.96 21.94 -25.55
CA LYS A 169 40.33 23.22 -25.86
C LYS A 169 39.15 23.46 -24.93
N VAL A 170 39.05 24.64 -24.35
CA VAL A 170 37.91 25.05 -23.51
C VAL A 170 37.22 26.27 -24.11
N ILE A 171 35.89 26.28 -24.03
CA ILE A 171 35.03 27.41 -24.38
C ILE A 171 34.21 27.74 -23.13
N MET A 172 34.31 28.99 -22.67
CA MET A 172 33.60 29.48 -21.49
C MET A 172 32.55 30.50 -21.91
N ASP A 173 31.38 30.43 -21.28
CA ASP A 173 30.35 31.45 -21.39
C ASP A 173 30.77 32.79 -20.73
N ASP A 174 30.11 33.88 -21.11
CA ASP A 174 30.38 35.23 -20.57
C ASP A 174 30.02 35.36 -19.08
N THR A 175 29.23 34.41 -18.59
CA THR A 175 28.78 34.26 -17.20
C THR A 175 29.84 33.70 -16.27
N VAL A 176 30.85 32.99 -16.79
CA VAL A 176 31.90 32.35 -15.97
C VAL A 176 32.81 33.41 -15.34
N ARG A 177 32.63 33.70 -14.05
CA ARG A 177 33.38 34.73 -13.30
C ARG A 177 33.63 34.27 -11.87
N GLY A 178 34.62 34.87 -11.23
CA GLY A 178 34.93 34.65 -9.82
C GLY A 178 36.37 34.24 -9.60
N LEU A 179 36.70 34.00 -8.34
CA LEU A 179 38.03 33.58 -7.92
C LEU A 179 38.00 32.12 -7.48
N VAL A 180 39.09 31.41 -7.74
CA VAL A 180 39.27 30.01 -7.35
C VAL A 180 40.49 29.87 -6.46
N ASN A 181 40.38 28.94 -5.52
CA ASN A 181 41.43 28.60 -4.56
C ASN A 181 41.56 27.08 -4.54
N ILE A 182 42.49 26.53 -5.31
CA ILE A 182 42.60 25.09 -5.55
C ILE A 182 44.05 24.68 -5.75
N GLU A 183 44.42 23.54 -5.17
CA GLU A 183 45.68 22.85 -5.40
C GLU A 183 45.39 21.56 -6.17
N VAL A 184 46.04 21.44 -7.33
CA VAL A 184 45.85 20.35 -8.28
C VAL A 184 47.22 19.69 -8.44
N ILE A 185 47.34 18.40 -8.12
CA ILE A 185 48.61 17.66 -8.19
C ILE A 185 48.39 16.34 -8.90
N ASP A 186 48.96 16.21 -10.10
CA ASP A 186 48.96 15.00 -10.91
C ASP A 186 47.58 14.33 -11.03
N ILE A 187 46.54 15.12 -11.31
CA ILE A 187 45.18 14.62 -11.57
C ILE A 187 44.76 14.88 -13.02
N PRO A 188 43.83 14.08 -13.57
CA PRO A 188 43.25 14.34 -14.89
C PRO A 188 42.58 15.72 -14.96
N PHE A 189 42.59 16.31 -16.16
CA PHE A 189 41.97 17.61 -16.41
C PHE A 189 40.49 17.66 -16.00
N GLU A 190 39.73 16.60 -16.25
CA GLU A 190 38.31 16.49 -15.90
C GLU A 190 38.10 16.52 -14.38
N GLU A 191 38.99 15.85 -13.62
CA GLU A 191 38.94 15.85 -12.16
C GLU A 191 39.29 17.23 -11.58
N ALA A 192 40.25 17.93 -12.20
CA ALA A 192 40.56 19.32 -11.86
C ALA A 192 39.38 20.25 -12.14
N LEU A 193 38.70 20.08 -13.30
CA LEU A 193 37.48 20.83 -13.60
C LEU A 193 36.38 20.55 -12.57
N ASP A 194 36.14 19.29 -12.21
CA ASP A 194 35.13 18.91 -11.22
C ASP A 194 35.34 19.63 -9.87
N GLN A 195 36.60 19.69 -9.40
CA GLN A 195 36.95 20.39 -8.17
C GLN A 195 36.71 21.91 -8.26
N ILE A 196 37.06 22.54 -9.40
CA ILE A 196 36.78 23.97 -9.63
C ILE A 196 35.25 24.21 -9.67
N MET A 197 34.52 23.40 -10.43
CA MET A 197 33.06 23.52 -10.58
C MET A 197 32.34 23.36 -9.23
N LEU A 198 32.85 22.49 -8.35
CA LEU A 198 32.30 22.30 -7.01
C LEU A 198 32.37 23.58 -6.15
N GLN A 199 33.44 24.37 -6.30
CA GLN A 199 33.61 25.63 -5.58
C GLN A 199 32.70 26.74 -6.12
N THR A 200 32.48 26.77 -7.44
CA THR A 200 31.86 27.93 -8.11
C THR A 200 30.41 27.71 -8.55
N GLY A 201 29.94 26.46 -8.61
CA GLY A 201 28.59 26.12 -9.08
C GLY A 201 28.41 26.17 -10.60
N TYR A 202 29.50 26.25 -11.37
CA TYR A 202 29.46 26.10 -12.83
C TYR A 202 29.36 24.62 -13.21
N THR A 203 29.10 24.34 -14.48
CA THR A 203 29.13 22.99 -15.04
C THR A 203 29.87 23.02 -16.36
N TYR A 204 30.34 21.85 -16.80
CA TYR A 204 30.87 21.68 -18.14
C TYR A 204 30.19 20.55 -18.89
N LYS A 205 30.41 20.52 -20.21
CA LYS A 205 30.08 19.39 -21.07
C LYS A 205 31.21 19.15 -22.07
N GLU A 206 31.62 17.91 -22.17
CA GLU A 206 32.59 17.45 -23.15
C GLU A 206 31.97 17.34 -24.55
N TYR A 207 32.68 17.87 -25.53
CA TYR A 207 32.49 17.59 -26.95
C TYR A 207 33.78 16.99 -27.49
N LYS A 208 33.67 16.34 -28.66
CA LYS A 208 34.77 15.62 -29.32
C LYS A 208 36.11 16.38 -29.36
N ASP A 209 36.05 17.71 -29.52
CA ASP A 209 37.24 18.55 -29.71
C ASP A 209 37.40 19.66 -28.64
N TYR A 210 36.44 19.84 -27.72
CA TYR A 210 36.48 20.91 -26.72
C TYR A 210 35.52 20.69 -25.55
N TYR A 211 35.76 21.37 -24.43
CA TYR A 211 34.86 21.48 -23.29
C TYR A 211 34.09 22.80 -23.33
N LEU A 212 32.77 22.76 -23.14
CA LEU A 212 31.95 23.95 -22.94
C LEU A 212 31.67 24.13 -21.45
N ILE A 213 31.89 25.33 -20.90
CA ILE A 213 31.69 25.65 -19.49
C ILE A 213 30.71 26.80 -19.34
N GLY A 214 29.79 26.71 -18.38
CA GLY A 214 28.85 27.79 -18.05
C GLY A 214 27.97 27.47 -16.85
N ILE A 215 26.96 28.32 -16.62
CA ILE A 215 26.01 28.16 -15.51
C ILE A 215 24.95 27.09 -15.84
N PRO A 216 24.62 26.18 -14.91
CA PRO A 216 23.56 25.18 -15.07
C PRO A 216 22.15 25.76 -14.87
N ASP A 217 21.85 26.92 -15.45
CA ASP A 217 20.53 27.59 -15.36
C ASP A 217 19.75 27.46 -16.67
N PRO A 218 18.53 26.86 -16.68
CA PRO A 218 17.66 26.79 -17.86
C PRO A 218 17.38 28.12 -18.58
N LYS A 219 17.52 29.26 -17.89
CA LYS A 219 17.34 30.60 -18.47
C LYS A 219 18.55 31.06 -19.30
N ASN A 220 19.72 30.44 -19.14
CA ASN A 220 20.92 30.82 -19.86
C ASN A 220 20.89 30.27 -21.31
N PRO A 221 21.18 31.08 -22.35
CA PRO A 221 21.22 30.62 -23.75
C PRO A 221 22.15 29.42 -24.02
N THR A 222 23.23 29.30 -23.25
CA THR A 222 24.25 28.26 -23.32
C THR A 222 23.78 26.95 -22.68
N PHE A 223 22.76 26.99 -21.81
CA PHE A 223 22.24 25.82 -21.09
C PHE A 223 21.79 24.69 -22.02
N LYS A 224 21.18 25.02 -23.16
CA LYS A 224 20.73 24.00 -24.15
C LYS A 224 21.88 23.17 -24.72
N TYR A 225 23.10 23.70 -24.66
CA TYR A 225 24.31 23.00 -25.09
C TYR A 225 24.92 22.23 -23.92
N LEU A 226 24.94 22.81 -22.72
CA LEU A 226 25.46 22.18 -21.49
C LEU A 226 24.58 21.04 -20.94
N SER A 227 23.29 21.05 -21.24
CA SER A 227 22.34 20.04 -20.77
C SER A 227 22.25 18.83 -21.70
N THR A 228 21.83 17.70 -21.15
CA THR A 228 21.31 16.55 -21.89
C THR A 228 19.86 16.33 -21.49
N THR A 229 19.10 15.66 -22.34
CA THR A 229 17.71 15.29 -22.03
C THR A 229 17.63 13.78 -21.88
N GLU A 230 17.09 13.33 -20.76
CA GLU A 230 16.88 11.92 -20.47
C GLU A 230 15.46 11.62 -20.02
N LYS A 231 14.97 10.43 -20.39
CA LYS A 231 13.68 9.92 -19.95
C LYS A 231 13.86 8.94 -18.79
N ILE A 232 13.20 9.21 -17.67
CA ILE A 232 13.18 8.35 -16.48
C ILE A 232 11.77 7.81 -16.30
N LYS A 233 11.59 6.51 -16.58
CA LYS A 233 10.32 5.81 -16.39
C LYS A 233 10.14 5.43 -14.93
N LEU A 234 8.96 5.72 -14.37
CA LEU A 234 8.60 5.38 -13.00
C LEU A 234 7.69 4.15 -12.94
N ASN A 235 7.86 3.33 -11.90
CA ASN A 235 7.20 2.04 -11.78
C ASN A 235 6.06 2.04 -10.76
N TYR A 236 6.23 2.67 -9.60
CA TYR A 236 5.30 2.55 -8.47
C TYR A 236 4.68 3.88 -8.06
N ILE A 237 5.37 5.00 -8.33
CA ILE A 237 4.90 6.35 -7.99
C ILE A 237 4.55 7.12 -9.26
N LYS A 238 3.48 7.93 -9.18
CA LYS A 238 3.08 8.82 -10.28
C LYS A 238 4.08 9.97 -10.44
N ALA A 239 4.42 10.28 -11.69
CA ALA A 239 5.32 11.37 -12.06
C ALA A 239 4.92 12.73 -11.44
N ASP A 240 3.63 13.06 -11.45
CA ASP A 240 3.10 14.29 -10.84
C ASP A 240 3.37 14.38 -9.34
N LYS A 241 3.37 13.23 -8.65
CA LYS A 241 3.64 13.16 -7.21
C LYS A 241 5.13 13.37 -6.95
N ILE A 242 6.01 12.78 -7.76
CA ILE A 242 7.47 12.99 -7.62
C ILE A 242 7.84 14.45 -7.84
N LYS A 243 7.28 15.10 -8.87
CA LYS A 243 7.57 16.52 -9.13
C LYS A 243 7.25 17.42 -7.93
N LYS A 244 6.21 17.10 -7.15
CA LYS A 244 5.82 17.83 -5.93
C LYS A 244 6.70 17.50 -4.71
N LEU A 245 7.41 16.38 -4.73
CA LEU A 245 8.28 15.94 -3.63
C LEU A 245 9.73 16.42 -3.80
N LEU A 246 10.12 16.85 -4.99
CA LEU A 246 11.46 17.35 -5.27
C LEU A 246 11.58 18.84 -4.89
N PRO A 247 12.76 19.27 -4.42
CA PRO A 247 13.06 20.69 -4.22
C PRO A 247 12.75 21.53 -5.47
N GLU A 248 12.36 22.79 -5.26
CA GLU A 248 11.95 23.70 -6.34
C GLU A 248 13.04 23.85 -7.40
N ASP A 249 14.31 23.93 -6.98
CA ASP A 249 15.48 24.04 -7.86
C ASP A 249 15.55 22.91 -8.89
N LEU A 250 15.30 21.66 -8.46
CA LEU A 250 15.32 20.48 -9.33
C LEU A 250 14.04 20.36 -10.17
N SER A 251 12.92 20.87 -9.66
CA SER A 251 11.63 20.78 -10.34
C SER A 251 11.59 21.57 -11.66
N SER A 252 12.44 22.59 -11.78
CA SER A 252 12.57 23.45 -12.97
C SER A 252 13.07 22.69 -14.21
N CYS A 253 13.93 21.70 -13.99
CA CYS A 253 14.56 20.89 -15.04
C CYS A 253 13.76 19.62 -15.38
N ILE A 254 12.61 19.43 -14.73
CA ILE A 254 11.81 18.20 -14.82
C ILE A 254 10.44 18.48 -15.43
N TYR A 255 10.16 17.79 -16.53
CA TYR A 255 8.88 17.80 -17.23
C TYR A 255 8.21 16.44 -17.06
N VAL A 256 6.90 16.45 -16.81
CA VAL A 256 6.11 15.21 -16.73
C VAL A 256 5.57 14.91 -18.12
N GLU A 257 5.88 13.73 -18.65
CA GLU A 257 5.26 13.23 -19.88
C GLU A 257 3.90 12.61 -19.53
N GLU A 258 2.83 13.32 -19.86
CA GLU A 258 1.47 12.88 -19.61
C GLU A 258 1.17 11.54 -20.31
N GLY A 259 0.46 10.64 -19.64
CA GLY A 259 0.06 9.34 -20.18
C GLY A 259 1.09 8.21 -20.04
N TYR A 260 2.40 8.51 -19.94
CA TYR A 260 3.45 7.47 -19.91
C TYR A 260 4.13 7.28 -18.54
N ASN A 261 3.66 7.96 -17.48
CA ASN A 261 4.26 7.95 -16.13
C ASN A 261 5.80 8.08 -16.17
N THR A 262 6.28 9.02 -17.00
CA THR A 262 7.70 9.21 -17.30
C THR A 262 8.08 10.65 -17.00
N LEU A 263 9.25 10.84 -16.42
CA LEU A 263 9.87 12.14 -16.22
C LEU A 263 10.86 12.39 -17.34
N ILE A 264 10.76 13.55 -17.98
CA ILE A 264 11.76 14.07 -18.92
C ILE A 264 12.60 15.06 -18.14
N VAL A 265 13.89 14.77 -17.97
CA VAL A 265 14.83 15.61 -17.24
C VAL A 265 15.78 16.24 -18.23
N THR A 266 15.83 17.57 -18.26
CA THR A 266 16.78 18.33 -19.08
C THR A 266 17.71 19.10 -18.16
N ALA A 267 18.92 18.58 -17.99
CA ALA A 267 19.91 19.09 -17.04
C ALA A 267 21.33 18.65 -17.44
N PRO A 268 22.39 19.21 -16.84
CA PRO A 268 23.75 18.67 -16.97
C PRO A 268 23.82 17.21 -16.50
N SER A 269 24.72 16.41 -17.09
CA SER A 269 24.77 14.96 -16.87
C SER A 269 24.94 14.57 -15.39
N SER A 270 25.81 15.26 -14.66
CA SER A 270 26.01 15.07 -13.21
C SER A 270 24.73 15.29 -12.39
N LEU A 271 23.93 16.30 -12.76
CA LEU A 271 22.66 16.59 -12.10
C LEU A 271 21.59 15.55 -12.43
N ILE A 272 21.56 15.04 -13.66
CA ILE A 272 20.66 13.95 -14.05
C ILE A 272 20.96 12.69 -13.24
N GLU A 273 22.24 12.35 -13.06
CA GLU A 273 22.66 11.19 -12.27
C GLU A 273 22.21 11.31 -10.81
N LEU A 274 22.42 12.48 -10.19
CA LEU A 274 21.94 12.78 -8.85
C LEU A 274 20.41 12.62 -8.74
N ILE A 275 19.66 13.15 -9.72
CA ILE A 275 18.19 13.03 -9.78
C ILE A 275 17.78 11.57 -9.91
N LYS A 276 18.43 10.79 -10.78
CA LYS A 276 18.16 9.35 -10.95
C LYS A 276 18.39 8.58 -9.66
N GLU A 277 19.50 8.82 -8.96
CA GLU A 277 19.79 8.17 -7.69
C GLU A 277 18.74 8.49 -6.63
N ARG A 278 18.31 9.75 -6.56
CA ARG A 278 17.27 10.18 -5.62
C ARG A 278 15.92 9.56 -5.94
N ILE A 279 15.52 9.55 -7.22
CA ILE A 279 14.28 8.90 -7.68
C ILE A 279 14.32 7.41 -7.37
N LYS A 280 15.46 6.74 -7.57
CA LYS A 280 15.62 5.30 -7.29
C LYS A 280 15.38 4.96 -5.81
N LYS A 281 15.71 5.87 -4.88
CA LYS A 281 15.42 5.71 -3.44
C LYS A 281 13.96 5.98 -3.09
N ILE A 282 13.23 6.73 -3.92
CA ILE A 282 11.83 7.12 -3.70
C ILE A 282 10.86 6.13 -4.34
N ASP A 283 11.09 5.74 -5.61
CA ASP A 283 10.25 4.83 -6.40
C ASP A 283 10.56 3.36 -6.08
N VAL A 284 10.35 2.99 -4.82
CA VAL A 284 10.50 1.62 -4.32
C VAL A 284 9.16 0.88 -4.38
N LYS A 285 9.21 -0.45 -4.54
CA LYS A 285 8.02 -1.31 -4.55
C LYS A 285 7.31 -1.18 -3.19
N PRO A 286 6.04 -0.71 -3.14
CA PRO A 286 5.30 -0.64 -1.88
C PRO A 286 4.86 -2.03 -1.43
N HIS A 287 4.73 -2.21 -0.12
CA HIS A 287 4.18 -3.43 0.45
C HIS A 287 2.69 -3.56 0.11
N ARG A 288 2.26 -4.78 -0.19
CA ARG A 288 0.84 -5.13 -0.26
C ARG A 288 0.41 -5.67 1.09
N ILE A 289 -0.67 -5.16 1.64
CA ILE A 289 -1.14 -5.51 2.98
C ILE A 289 -2.53 -6.11 2.86
N VAL A 290 -2.71 -7.30 3.45
CA VAL A 290 -3.99 -7.99 3.54
C VAL A 290 -4.58 -7.77 4.92
N ILE A 291 -5.87 -7.45 4.97
CA ILE A 291 -6.64 -7.24 6.20
C ILE A 291 -7.82 -8.21 6.19
N LYS A 292 -7.95 -8.98 7.26
CA LYS A 292 -9.05 -9.90 7.52
C LYS A 292 -9.75 -9.45 8.80
N VAL A 293 -11.06 -9.26 8.72
CA VAL A 293 -11.89 -8.89 9.88
C VAL A 293 -12.87 -10.00 10.14
N LEU A 294 -12.95 -10.46 11.38
CA LEU A 294 -13.92 -11.45 11.83
C LEU A 294 -14.79 -10.85 12.91
N VAL A 295 -16.09 -10.76 12.66
CA VAL A 295 -17.06 -10.27 13.63
C VAL A 295 -17.91 -11.43 14.12
N THR A 296 -17.86 -11.69 15.42
CA THR A 296 -18.51 -12.84 16.04
C THR A 296 -19.38 -12.41 17.21
N GLU A 297 -20.57 -12.99 17.33
CA GLU A 297 -21.43 -12.87 18.50
C GLU A 297 -21.32 -14.15 19.35
N ILE A 298 -20.98 -14.00 20.63
CA ILE A 298 -20.70 -15.10 21.55
C ILE A 298 -21.69 -15.07 22.72
N LEU A 299 -22.19 -16.24 23.12
CA LEU A 299 -23.07 -16.38 24.29
C LEU A 299 -22.27 -16.40 25.60
N GLU A 300 -22.76 -15.70 26.62
CA GLU A 300 -22.09 -15.50 27.92
C GLU A 300 -21.61 -16.79 28.61
N LYS A 301 -22.38 -17.88 28.53
CA LYS A 301 -22.08 -19.16 29.21
C LYS A 301 -20.75 -19.77 28.74
N LYS A 302 -20.24 -19.39 27.56
CA LYS A 302 -19.03 -19.93 26.94
C LYS A 302 -17.90 -18.90 26.80
N ARG A 303 -18.17 -17.61 27.07
CA ARG A 303 -17.14 -16.56 27.26
C ARG A 303 -16.07 -16.97 28.27
N LYS A 304 -16.47 -17.66 29.35
CA LYS A 304 -15.55 -18.14 30.40
C LYS A 304 -14.60 -19.25 29.92
N ALA A 305 -14.94 -19.98 28.86
CA ALA A 305 -14.12 -21.06 28.31
C ALA A 305 -13.02 -20.52 27.39
N LEU A 306 -13.34 -19.52 26.56
CA LEU A 306 -12.39 -18.85 25.65
C LEU A 306 -11.34 -17.96 26.34
N GLY A 307 -11.37 -17.82 27.67
CA GLY A 307 -10.42 -16.96 28.39
C GLY A 307 -10.50 -15.45 28.07
N VAL A 308 -11.56 -14.99 27.38
CA VAL A 308 -11.79 -13.57 26.98
C VAL A 308 -12.23 -12.71 28.17
N LYS A 309 -11.50 -12.78 29.28
CA LYS A 309 -11.78 -12.06 30.54
C LYS A 309 -11.06 -10.71 30.65
N TRP A 310 -10.40 -10.25 29.59
CA TRP A 310 -9.38 -9.21 29.70
C TRP A 310 -9.81 -7.83 29.18
N MET A 311 -10.79 -7.74 28.28
CA MET A 311 -11.02 -6.47 27.56
C MET A 311 -11.71 -5.38 28.40
N TRP A 312 -12.49 -5.73 29.44
CA TRP A 312 -13.26 -4.76 30.24
C TRP A 312 -13.12 -4.88 31.76
N ASP A 313 -12.39 -5.86 32.29
CA ASP A 313 -12.32 -6.10 33.74
C ASP A 313 -11.22 -5.28 34.46
N GLY A 314 -10.61 -4.29 33.78
CA GLY A 314 -9.69 -3.31 34.39
C GLY A 314 -8.44 -3.90 35.06
N ARG A 315 -8.11 -5.18 34.84
CA ARG A 315 -6.98 -5.83 35.50
C ARG A 315 -5.66 -5.47 34.80
N THR A 316 -4.78 -4.87 35.59
CA THR A 316 -3.39 -4.49 35.29
C THR A 316 -2.65 -5.53 34.45
N ILE A 317 -2.10 -5.08 33.32
CA ILE A 317 -1.04 -5.78 32.59
C ILE A 317 0.08 -6.10 33.61
N PRO A 318 0.51 -7.36 33.76
CA PRO A 318 1.64 -7.67 34.63
C PRO A 318 2.85 -6.86 34.16
N LYS A 319 3.44 -6.09 35.08
CA LYS A 319 4.64 -5.27 34.88
C LYS A 319 5.83 -6.13 34.44
N ALA A 320 5.90 -6.49 33.17
CA ALA A 320 7.13 -6.87 32.51
C ALA A 320 7.61 -5.63 31.76
N LYS A 321 8.74 -5.08 32.22
CA LYS A 321 9.47 -3.91 31.72
C LYS A 321 9.14 -3.52 30.27
N ALA A 322 8.46 -2.39 30.10
CA ALA A 322 8.51 -1.58 28.89
C ALA A 322 8.53 -0.12 29.32
N GLU A 323 9.72 0.50 29.24
CA GLU A 323 9.85 1.95 29.21
C GLU A 323 9.62 2.44 27.77
N LEU A 324 9.12 3.69 27.70
CA LEU A 324 8.92 4.60 26.56
C LEU A 324 7.50 4.70 25.96
N SER A 325 6.90 5.88 26.20
CA SER A 325 5.74 6.51 25.53
C SER A 325 4.32 6.24 26.06
N ASN A 326 4.02 6.81 27.24
CA ASN A 326 2.70 6.89 27.84
C ASN A 326 1.73 7.89 27.15
N ILE A 327 1.35 7.73 25.86
CA ILE A 327 0.27 8.55 25.23
C ILE A 327 -0.74 7.78 24.33
N LEU A 328 -0.60 6.48 24.05
CA LEU A 328 -1.58 5.75 23.21
C LEU A 328 -1.99 4.40 23.84
N GLN A 329 -2.81 4.43 24.89
CA GLN A 329 -3.47 3.21 25.40
C GLN A 329 -4.67 2.86 24.51
N ASN A 330 -4.40 2.18 23.40
CA ASN A 330 -5.43 1.52 22.60
C ASN A 330 -5.68 0.11 23.13
N ILE A 331 -6.97 -0.22 23.30
CA ILE A 331 -7.50 -1.49 23.82
C ILE A 331 -7.36 -2.57 22.74
N SER A 332 -6.15 -3.03 22.46
CA SER A 332 -5.90 -4.22 21.63
C SER A 332 -5.12 -5.24 22.43
N VAL A 333 -5.57 -6.49 22.40
CA VAL A 333 -4.86 -7.61 23.02
C VAL A 333 -4.65 -8.68 21.96
N ASN A 334 -3.44 -9.23 21.94
CA ASN A 334 -3.05 -10.30 21.04
C ASN A 334 -3.84 -11.57 21.36
N VAL A 335 -4.42 -12.16 20.31
CA VAL A 335 -5.20 -13.39 20.34
C VAL A 335 -4.34 -14.51 19.78
N ASP A 336 -4.16 -15.57 20.55
CA ASP A 336 -3.36 -16.72 20.10
C ASP A 336 -4.05 -17.49 18.97
N LYS A 337 -3.27 -18.27 18.20
CA LYS A 337 -3.80 -19.08 17.08
C LYS A 337 -4.85 -20.11 17.54
N ASN A 338 -4.76 -20.56 18.79
CA ASN A 338 -5.67 -21.55 19.37
C ASN A 338 -7.05 -20.96 19.65
N THR A 339 -7.15 -19.69 20.06
CA THR A 339 -8.44 -19.02 20.30
C THR A 339 -9.28 -18.90 19.03
N ILE A 340 -8.66 -18.64 17.86
CA ILE A 340 -9.41 -18.58 16.59
C ILE A 340 -9.96 -19.95 16.20
N ALA A 341 -9.18 -21.02 16.36
CA ALA A 341 -9.65 -22.38 16.15
C ALA A 341 -10.80 -22.75 17.11
N GLU A 342 -10.74 -22.27 18.36
CA GLU A 342 -11.82 -22.47 19.34
C GLU A 342 -13.10 -21.72 18.94
N ILE A 343 -13.00 -20.50 18.41
CA ILE A 343 -14.16 -19.76 17.87
C ILE A 343 -14.84 -20.54 16.74
N TRP A 344 -14.06 -21.09 15.80
CA TRP A 344 -14.61 -21.95 14.74
C TRP A 344 -15.28 -23.20 15.32
N SER A 345 -14.68 -23.84 16.33
CA SER A 345 -15.29 -24.98 17.03
C SER A 345 -16.59 -24.61 17.74
N LEU A 346 -16.66 -23.42 18.34
CA LEU A 346 -17.89 -22.92 18.98
C LEU A 346 -18.95 -22.58 17.94
N ALA A 347 -18.55 -22.06 16.77
CA ALA A 347 -19.47 -21.82 15.66
C ALA A 347 -20.08 -23.13 15.15
N GLU A 348 -19.29 -24.18 14.98
CA GLU A 348 -19.78 -25.53 14.61
C GLU A 348 -20.74 -26.11 15.64
N LYS A 349 -20.50 -25.85 16.93
CA LYS A 349 -21.37 -26.27 18.04
C LYS A 349 -22.60 -25.37 18.22
N GLY A 350 -22.76 -24.32 17.41
CA GLY A 350 -23.86 -23.35 17.50
C GLY A 350 -23.77 -22.40 18.71
N GLU A 351 -22.62 -22.32 19.35
CA GLU A 351 -22.37 -21.53 20.58
C GLU A 351 -21.74 -20.16 20.30
N ALA A 352 -21.24 -19.95 19.08
CA ALA A 352 -20.84 -18.67 18.53
C ALA A 352 -21.52 -18.45 17.16
N LYS A 353 -21.89 -17.20 16.85
CA LYS A 353 -22.48 -16.84 15.57
C LYS A 353 -21.55 -15.87 14.84
N ILE A 354 -20.96 -16.32 13.74
CA ILE A 354 -20.18 -15.45 12.86
C ILE A 354 -21.16 -14.50 12.16
N LYS A 355 -20.96 -13.20 12.38
CA LYS A 355 -21.78 -12.13 11.81
C LYS A 355 -21.22 -11.63 10.50
N ALA A 356 -19.88 -11.58 10.36
CA ALA A 356 -19.21 -11.19 9.13
C ALA A 356 -17.76 -11.69 9.11
N ASN A 357 -17.23 -11.95 7.91
CA ASN A 357 -15.81 -12.25 7.69
C ASN A 357 -15.26 -11.55 6.42
N PRO A 358 -15.30 -10.22 6.33
CA PRO A 358 -14.76 -9.51 5.17
C PRO A 358 -13.23 -9.54 5.17
N HIS A 359 -12.66 -9.58 3.96
CA HIS A 359 -11.24 -9.45 3.72
C HIS A 359 -10.98 -8.48 2.57
N ILE A 360 -9.90 -7.71 2.66
CA ILE A 360 -9.51 -6.73 1.65
C ILE A 360 -7.98 -6.62 1.64
N SER A 361 -7.40 -6.40 0.46
CA SER A 361 -5.97 -6.13 0.30
C SER A 361 -5.77 -4.75 -0.32
N THR A 362 -4.77 -4.01 0.13
CA THR A 362 -4.41 -2.71 -0.44
C THR A 362 -2.91 -2.46 -0.34
N LEU A 363 -2.41 -1.47 -1.07
CA LEU A 363 -1.03 -1.03 -0.95
C LEU A 363 -0.84 -0.20 0.33
N GLU A 364 0.37 -0.21 0.84
CA GLU A 364 0.79 0.66 1.93
C GLU A 364 0.41 2.14 1.67
N GLY A 365 -0.21 2.76 2.67
CA GLY A 365 -0.72 4.13 2.64
C GLY A 365 -1.93 4.38 1.73
N SER A 366 -2.45 3.35 1.05
CA SER A 366 -3.58 3.49 0.13
C SER A 366 -4.90 3.12 0.82
N PRO A 367 -5.87 4.04 0.91
CA PRO A 367 -7.18 3.73 1.48
C PRO A 367 -7.93 2.75 0.58
N ALA A 368 -8.62 1.79 1.19
CA ALA A 368 -9.44 0.82 0.49
C ALA A 368 -10.78 0.62 1.21
N SER A 369 -11.82 0.32 0.44
CA SER A 369 -13.15 0.06 0.97
C SER A 369 -13.81 -1.13 0.30
N LEU A 370 -14.55 -1.90 1.10
CA LEU A 370 -15.40 -3.00 0.67
C LEU A 370 -16.82 -2.72 1.17
N SER A 371 -17.80 -2.70 0.26
CA SER A 371 -19.21 -2.52 0.60
C SER A 371 -20.02 -3.64 -0.03
N ILE A 372 -20.57 -4.52 0.81
CA ILE A 372 -21.48 -5.60 0.42
C ILE A 372 -22.82 -5.24 1.04
N SER A 373 -23.81 -4.90 0.22
CA SER A 373 -25.07 -4.35 0.73
C SER A 373 -26.29 -4.89 0.01
N GLU A 374 -27.36 -5.04 0.76
CA GLU A 374 -28.71 -5.34 0.30
C GLU A 374 -29.58 -4.10 0.49
N GLU A 375 -30.40 -3.78 -0.50
CA GLU A 375 -31.31 -2.65 -0.47
C GLU A 375 -32.75 -3.17 -0.52
N GLU A 376 -33.48 -2.96 0.58
CA GLU A 376 -34.89 -3.33 0.67
C GLU A 376 -35.77 -2.10 0.55
N TYR A 377 -36.85 -2.22 -0.24
CA TYR A 377 -37.79 -1.13 -0.50
C TYR A 377 -39.08 -1.31 0.31
N TYR A 378 -39.55 -0.22 0.89
CA TYR A 378 -40.75 -0.17 1.72
C TYR A 378 -41.66 0.96 1.26
N LEU A 379 -42.96 0.73 1.38
CA LEU A 379 -43.96 1.75 1.11
C LEU A 379 -44.26 2.48 2.41
N ASN A 380 -43.86 3.74 2.49
CA ASN A 380 -44.22 4.61 3.59
C ASN A 380 -45.60 5.23 3.31
N PRO A 381 -46.67 4.87 4.06
CA PRO A 381 -47.99 5.41 3.83
C PRO A 381 -48.08 6.85 4.36
N VAL A 382 -47.84 7.84 3.50
CA VAL A 382 -48.07 9.25 3.84
C VAL A 382 -49.57 9.53 3.83
N THR A 383 -50.19 9.69 5.00
CA THR A 383 -51.61 10.07 5.12
C THR A 383 -51.79 11.58 5.14
N ILE A 384 -51.87 12.22 3.95
CA ILE A 384 -52.43 13.58 3.82
C ILE A 384 -53.23 13.66 2.53
N TYR A 385 -54.56 13.80 2.64
CA TYR A 385 -55.64 14.16 1.68
C TYR A 385 -55.64 13.64 0.22
N HIS A 386 -54.56 13.06 -0.30
CA HIS A 386 -54.44 12.23 -1.49
C HIS A 386 -53.34 11.21 -1.22
N ALA A 387 -53.71 9.94 -0.99
CA ALA A 387 -52.76 8.90 -0.64
C ALA A 387 -51.76 8.65 -1.78
N ARG A 388 -50.55 9.22 -1.67
CA ARG A 388 -49.37 8.80 -2.42
C ARG A 388 -48.46 8.07 -1.44
N SER A 389 -48.32 6.75 -1.59
CA SER A 389 -47.29 6.00 -0.89
C SER A 389 -45.93 6.38 -1.48
N LEU A 390 -44.99 6.78 -0.62
CA LEU A 390 -43.61 7.03 -1.04
C LEU A 390 -42.82 5.72 -0.91
N LEU A 391 -42.10 5.35 -1.95
CA LEU A 391 -41.15 4.24 -1.90
C LEU A 391 -39.88 4.74 -1.21
N GLU A 392 -39.54 4.15 -0.08
CA GLU A 392 -38.30 4.41 0.66
C GLU A 392 -37.44 3.15 0.65
N SER A 393 -36.12 3.31 0.61
CA SER A 393 -35.19 2.19 0.64
C SER A 393 -34.30 2.23 1.87
N ILE A 394 -33.98 1.03 2.36
CA ILE A 394 -33.09 0.83 3.48
C ILE A 394 -31.96 -0.06 3.02
N LYS A 395 -30.75 0.47 3.11
CA LYS A 395 -29.51 -0.23 2.75
C LYS A 395 -28.90 -0.86 4.00
N THR A 396 -28.81 -2.19 4.00
CA THR A 396 -28.15 -2.97 5.04
C THR A 396 -27.00 -3.80 4.45
N GLY A 397 -26.14 -4.38 5.28
CA GLY A 397 -24.96 -5.14 4.86
C GLY A 397 -23.67 -4.74 5.58
N ILE A 398 -22.54 -5.06 4.96
CA ILE A 398 -21.18 -4.95 5.50
C ILE A 398 -20.44 -3.83 4.77
N ILE A 399 -19.89 -2.88 5.51
CA ILE A 399 -18.98 -1.86 5.01
C ILE A 399 -17.67 -1.99 5.78
N LEU A 400 -16.55 -2.09 5.08
CA LEU A 400 -15.22 -2.11 5.68
C LEU A 400 -14.38 -1.04 5.00
N LYS A 401 -13.88 -0.06 5.76
CA LYS A 401 -12.89 0.90 5.29
C LYS A 401 -11.58 0.70 6.04
N VAL A 402 -10.48 0.69 5.30
CA VAL A 402 -9.14 0.47 5.85
C VAL A 402 -8.13 1.42 5.23
N THR A 403 -7.15 1.83 6.02
CA THR A 403 -5.92 2.47 5.54
C THR A 403 -4.74 1.92 6.34
N PRO A 404 -3.91 1.03 5.76
CA PRO A 404 -2.77 0.45 6.44
C PRO A 404 -1.45 1.18 6.13
N TYR A 405 -0.51 1.12 7.07
CA TYR A 405 0.87 1.55 6.94
C TYR A 405 1.81 0.54 7.60
N THR A 406 3.02 0.36 7.06
CA THR A 406 4.03 -0.52 7.65
C THR A 406 4.99 0.30 8.50
N THR A 407 5.38 -0.21 9.67
CA THR A 407 6.42 0.41 10.50
C THR A 407 7.80 -0.16 10.17
N GLU A 408 8.86 0.51 10.63
CA GLU A 408 10.24 0.00 10.48
C GLU A 408 10.44 -1.38 11.13
N GLU A 409 9.68 -1.67 12.19
CA GLU A 409 9.67 -2.95 12.91
C GLU A 409 8.82 -4.04 12.23
N LYS A 410 8.34 -3.81 10.99
CA LYS A 410 7.43 -4.69 10.25
C LYS A 410 6.09 -4.96 10.95
N GLU A 411 5.64 -4.01 11.77
CA GLU A 411 4.28 -3.99 12.28
C GLU A 411 3.36 -3.21 11.32
N ILE A 412 2.05 -3.38 11.49
CA ILE A 412 1.04 -2.80 10.60
C ILE A 412 0.18 -1.83 11.42
N LEU A 413 0.36 -0.53 11.18
CA LEU A 413 -0.55 0.50 11.67
C LEU A 413 -1.79 0.51 10.78
N LEU A 414 -2.96 0.30 11.37
CA LEU A 414 -4.21 0.14 10.65
C LEU A 414 -5.26 1.12 11.17
N SER A 415 -5.73 2.01 10.30
CA SER A 415 -7.00 2.71 10.50
C SER A 415 -8.13 1.87 9.92
N LEU A 416 -9.18 1.66 10.71
CA LEU A 416 -10.23 0.69 10.43
C LEU A 416 -11.61 1.22 10.84
N GLU A 417 -12.57 1.10 9.92
CA GLU A 417 -13.98 1.38 10.16
C GLU A 417 -14.87 0.24 9.61
N PRO A 418 -15.12 -0.84 10.38
CA PRO A 418 -16.08 -1.86 10.00
C PRO A 418 -17.48 -1.47 10.47
N GLU A 419 -18.46 -1.69 9.60
CA GLU A 419 -19.88 -1.54 9.87
C GLU A 419 -20.63 -2.79 9.37
N ILE A 420 -21.54 -3.29 10.19
CA ILE A 420 -22.44 -4.39 9.86
C ILE A 420 -23.85 -3.97 10.20
N SER A 421 -24.75 -4.13 9.25
CA SER A 421 -26.16 -3.82 9.41
C SER A 421 -27.04 -4.95 8.89
N ASP A 422 -28.10 -5.27 9.62
CA ASP A 422 -29.08 -6.30 9.26
C ASP A 422 -30.49 -5.79 9.58
N VAL A 423 -31.49 -6.19 8.78
CA VAL A 423 -32.92 -6.05 9.14
C VAL A 423 -33.27 -7.15 10.15
N VAL A 424 -33.72 -6.79 11.35
CA VAL A 424 -33.93 -7.73 12.46
C VAL A 424 -35.40 -8.07 12.68
N GLU A 425 -36.30 -7.12 12.48
CA GLU A 425 -37.73 -7.29 12.74
C GLU A 425 -38.55 -6.34 11.85
N ILE A 426 -39.79 -6.70 11.55
CA ILE A 426 -40.78 -5.80 10.94
C ILE A 426 -41.64 -5.24 12.07
N GLY A 427 -41.56 -3.94 12.31
CA GLY A 427 -42.31 -3.24 13.34
C GLY A 427 -43.82 -3.24 13.08
N ARG A 428 -44.58 -2.68 14.03
CA ARG A 428 -46.07 -2.68 14.01
C ARG A 428 -46.69 -2.00 12.79
N GLU A 429 -45.95 -1.15 12.09
CA GLU A 429 -46.39 -0.40 10.90
C GLU A 429 -45.91 -1.01 9.58
N GLY A 430 -45.31 -2.21 9.60
CA GLY A 430 -44.74 -2.83 8.41
C GLY A 430 -43.36 -2.28 8.01
N LEU A 431 -42.78 -1.39 8.83
CA LEU A 431 -41.45 -0.82 8.64
C LEU A 431 -40.38 -1.68 9.32
N PRO A 432 -39.20 -1.89 8.71
CA PRO A 432 -38.15 -2.71 9.29
C PRO A 432 -37.44 -2.00 10.44
N ILE A 433 -36.94 -2.81 11.37
CA ILE A 433 -36.01 -2.40 12.42
C ILE A 433 -34.63 -2.85 12.01
N VAL A 434 -33.73 -1.89 11.75
CA VAL A 434 -32.34 -2.16 11.34
C VAL A 434 -31.43 -2.14 12.56
N SER A 435 -30.64 -3.20 12.72
CA SER A 435 -29.56 -3.25 13.70
C SER A 435 -28.25 -2.90 13.01
N ARG A 436 -27.64 -1.75 13.36
CA ARG A 436 -26.32 -1.33 12.87
C ARG A 436 -25.27 -1.42 13.97
N ARG A 437 -24.13 -2.01 13.65
CA ARG A 437 -22.94 -2.13 14.51
C ARG A 437 -21.80 -1.48 13.76
N SER A 438 -21.12 -0.51 14.36
CA SER A 438 -20.02 0.22 13.74
C SER A 438 -18.91 0.42 14.75
N LEU A 439 -17.66 0.38 14.27
CA LEU A 439 -16.46 0.67 15.03
C LEU A 439 -15.60 1.63 14.19
N LYS A 440 -14.85 2.50 14.84
CA LYS A 440 -13.82 3.33 14.20
C LYS A 440 -12.62 3.38 15.13
N THR A 441 -11.48 2.94 14.65
CA THR A 441 -10.27 2.89 15.48
C THR A 441 -9.00 2.89 14.63
N THR A 442 -7.90 3.26 15.27
CA THR A 442 -6.54 3.15 14.72
C THR A 442 -5.71 2.36 15.70
N LEU A 443 -4.99 1.35 15.22
CA LEU A 443 -4.26 0.40 16.06
C LEU A 443 -3.03 -0.14 15.35
N VAL A 444 -2.16 -0.81 16.09
CA VAL A 444 -0.99 -1.50 15.54
C VAL A 444 -1.19 -3.01 15.70
N VAL A 445 -0.95 -3.76 14.63
CA VAL A 445 -0.98 -5.24 14.62
C VAL A 445 0.36 -5.76 14.16
N LYS A 446 0.89 -6.77 14.83
CA LYS A 446 2.07 -7.49 14.34
C LYS A 446 1.75 -8.29 13.09
N ASN A 447 2.73 -8.43 12.21
CA ASN A 447 2.56 -9.15 10.94
C ASN A 447 2.09 -10.59 11.17
N GLY A 448 0.89 -10.91 10.68
CA GLY A 448 0.28 -12.24 10.78
C GLY A 448 -0.41 -12.55 12.10
N GLU A 449 -0.38 -11.63 13.07
CA GLU A 449 -1.06 -11.80 14.36
C GLU A 449 -2.53 -11.37 14.28
N THR A 450 -3.33 -11.95 15.17
CA THR A 450 -4.73 -11.59 15.35
C THR A 450 -4.89 -10.80 16.64
N ILE A 451 -5.63 -9.70 16.60
CA ILE A 451 -6.01 -8.93 17.80
C ILE A 451 -7.53 -8.84 17.90
N ALA A 452 -8.05 -8.78 19.13
CA ALA A 452 -9.41 -8.33 19.37
C ALA A 452 -9.38 -6.86 19.78
N ILE A 453 -10.32 -6.09 19.21
CA ILE A 453 -10.23 -4.62 19.20
C ILE A 453 -11.38 -3.97 19.95
N GLY A 454 -12.46 -4.70 20.10
CA GLY A 454 -13.63 -4.20 20.78
C GLY A 454 -14.73 -5.23 20.83
N GLY A 455 -15.70 -4.92 21.67
CA GLY A 455 -16.91 -5.70 21.78
C GLY A 455 -18.05 -4.91 22.36
N LEU A 456 -19.23 -5.51 22.38
CA LEU A 456 -20.43 -4.93 22.97
C LEU A 456 -21.18 -6.02 23.71
N LEU A 457 -21.29 -5.90 25.04
CA LEU A 457 -22.15 -6.76 25.85
C LEU A 457 -23.58 -6.24 25.81
N GLN A 458 -24.51 -7.09 25.37
CA GLN A 458 -25.93 -6.82 25.40
C GLN A 458 -26.62 -7.77 26.37
N GLU A 459 -27.37 -7.22 27.33
CA GLU A 459 -28.18 -8.00 28.27
C GLU A 459 -29.67 -7.81 28.00
N ARG A 460 -30.40 -8.92 27.79
CA ARG A 460 -31.85 -8.96 27.63
C ARG A 460 -32.48 -9.78 28.75
N LYS A 461 -33.36 -9.16 29.54
CA LYS A 461 -34.16 -9.85 30.57
C LYS A 461 -35.57 -10.10 30.05
N GLU A 462 -35.98 -11.36 29.99
CA GLU A 462 -37.35 -11.77 29.71
C GLU A 462 -38.01 -12.25 31.01
N LYS A 463 -38.99 -11.49 31.51
CA LYS A 463 -39.78 -11.87 32.68
C LYS A 463 -41.10 -12.47 32.24
N LYS A 464 -41.31 -13.76 32.52
CA LYS A 464 -42.57 -14.47 32.25
C LYS A 464 -43.27 -14.77 33.57
N THR A 465 -44.40 -14.10 33.80
CA THR A 465 -45.23 -14.34 34.98
C THR A 465 -46.41 -15.23 34.59
N ARG A 466 -46.57 -16.37 35.26
CA ARG A 466 -47.74 -17.25 35.19
C ARG A 466 -48.46 -17.16 36.53
N GLY A 467 -49.77 -17.10 36.54
CA GLY A 467 -50.54 -17.07 37.79
C GLY A 467 -52.00 -17.39 37.55
N ILE A 468 -52.71 -17.73 38.62
CA ILE A 468 -54.15 -18.00 38.55
C ILE A 468 -54.86 -16.67 38.23
N PRO A 469 -55.72 -16.59 37.19
CA PRO A 469 -56.50 -15.40 36.88
C PRO A 469 -57.30 -14.92 38.10
N GLY A 470 -57.34 -13.61 38.34
CA GLY A 470 -58.03 -13.01 39.51
C GLY A 470 -57.12 -12.93 40.76
N ILE A 471 -56.79 -14.08 41.37
CA ILE A 471 -56.08 -14.16 42.66
C ILE A 471 -54.65 -13.60 42.58
N SER A 472 -53.98 -13.77 41.44
CA SER A 472 -52.62 -13.26 41.21
C SER A 472 -52.50 -11.71 41.21
N ARG A 473 -53.61 -10.98 41.19
CA ARG A 473 -53.65 -9.50 41.17
C ARG A 473 -53.99 -8.87 42.53
N VAL A 474 -54.30 -9.67 43.55
CA VAL A 474 -54.67 -9.17 44.89
C VAL A 474 -53.41 -8.65 45.62
N PRO A 475 -53.42 -7.41 46.14
CA PRO A 475 -52.34 -6.91 47.00
C PRO A 475 -52.09 -7.85 48.19
N LEU A 476 -50.85 -8.00 48.65
CA LEU A 476 -50.38 -8.96 49.68
C LEU A 476 -50.42 -10.46 49.29
N LEU A 477 -51.51 -10.98 48.71
CA LEU A 477 -51.66 -12.44 48.47
C LEU A 477 -51.23 -12.90 47.07
N GLY A 478 -51.18 -12.01 46.08
CA GLY A 478 -50.93 -12.37 44.68
C GLY A 478 -49.58 -13.06 44.41
N LYS A 479 -48.55 -12.83 45.23
CA LYS A 479 -47.23 -13.47 45.09
C LYS A 479 -47.24 -14.97 45.44
N LEU A 480 -48.15 -15.43 46.30
CA LEU A 480 -48.29 -16.86 46.64
C LEU A 480 -48.96 -17.66 45.52
N PHE A 481 -49.71 -17.00 44.63
CA PHE A 481 -50.48 -17.61 43.54
C PHE A 481 -49.98 -17.22 42.14
N SER A 482 -48.77 -16.66 42.07
CA SER A 482 -48.09 -16.33 40.82
C SER A 482 -46.65 -16.85 40.85
N HIS A 483 -46.22 -17.44 39.74
CA HIS A 483 -44.85 -17.86 39.51
C HIS A 483 -44.23 -16.95 38.44
N SER A 484 -43.13 -16.27 38.77
CA SER A 484 -42.39 -15.45 37.82
C SER A 484 -41.06 -16.12 37.49
N THR A 485 -40.85 -16.41 36.21
CA THR A 485 -39.57 -16.89 35.69
C THR A 485 -38.90 -15.75 34.95
N THR A 486 -37.73 -15.31 35.41
CA THR A 486 -36.89 -14.35 34.69
C THR A 486 -35.79 -15.12 33.97
N LYS A 487 -35.71 -14.97 32.64
CA LYS A 487 -34.58 -15.44 31.82
C LYS A 487 -33.72 -14.26 31.44
N THR A 488 -32.41 -14.36 31.64
CA THR A 488 -31.44 -13.35 31.18
C THR A 488 -30.64 -13.94 30.02
N TYR A 489 -30.59 -13.23 28.90
CA TYR A 489 -29.76 -13.53 27.75
C TYR A 489 -28.67 -12.47 27.67
N GLN A 490 -27.41 -12.89 27.64
CA GLN A 490 -26.28 -12.00 27.43
C GLN A 490 -25.54 -12.44 26.17
N THR A 491 -25.39 -11.52 25.22
CA THR A 491 -24.59 -11.72 24.00
C THR A 491 -23.47 -10.70 23.96
N GLU A 492 -22.30 -11.13 23.49
CA GLU A 492 -21.15 -10.26 23.32
C GLU A 492 -20.72 -10.28 21.85
N LEU A 493 -20.76 -9.13 21.20
CA LEU A 493 -20.14 -8.96 19.89
C LEU A 493 -18.64 -8.78 20.11
N VAL A 494 -17.78 -9.47 19.37
CA VAL A 494 -16.32 -9.30 19.38
C VAL A 494 -15.82 -9.14 17.96
N VAL A 495 -14.94 -8.15 17.75
CA VAL A 495 -14.30 -7.87 16.46
C VAL A 495 -12.83 -8.27 16.53
N PHE A 496 -12.45 -9.23 15.70
CA PHE A 496 -11.08 -9.70 15.53
C PHE A 496 -10.50 -9.21 14.21
N ILE A 497 -9.21 -8.88 14.21
CA ILE A 497 -8.49 -8.49 13.01
C ILE A 497 -7.20 -9.24 12.91
N THR A 498 -6.93 -9.74 11.71
CA THR A 498 -5.64 -10.29 11.32
C THR A 498 -5.14 -9.50 10.13
N SER A 499 -3.89 -9.04 10.18
CA SER A 499 -3.28 -8.37 9.03
C SER A 499 -1.89 -8.91 8.79
N TYR A 500 -1.49 -8.98 7.52
CA TYR A 500 -0.15 -9.41 7.15
C TYR A 500 0.32 -8.72 5.88
N ILE A 501 1.64 -8.59 5.77
CA ILE A 501 2.36 -8.10 4.60
C ILE A 501 2.47 -9.27 3.61
N GLU A 502 2.10 -9.00 2.36
CA GLU A 502 2.19 -9.94 1.24
C GLU A 502 3.33 -9.47 0.32
N GLU A 503 4.39 -10.28 0.23
CA GLU A 503 5.64 -9.97 -0.50
C GLU A 503 5.48 -9.95 -2.03
#